data_AF-A0A1V9K805-F1
#
_entry.id   AF-A0A1V9K805-F1
#
_cell.length_a   1.000
_cell.length_b   1.000
_cell.length_c   1.000
_cell.angle_alpha   90.00
_cell.angle_beta   90.00
_cell.angle_gamma   90.00
#
_symmetry.space_group_name_H-M   'P 1'
#
loop_
_entity.id
_entity.type
_entity.pdbx_description
1 polymer ?
#
loop_
_entity_poly.entity_id
_entity_poly.type
_entity_poly.pdbx_seq_one_letter_code
_entity_poly.pdbx_strand_id
1 'polypeptide(L)'
;MSVGTAFAGMRRAVDVMFKAACPDCRAGFELTPGALRLAIGASSRTTFYSFTCPECGSAVRKPAGERIVELLTGGGVRTLRLHSTL
;
A
#
# COMPACT_ATOMS: atom_id res chain seq x y z
N MET A 1 -3.59 23.45 16.22
CA MET A 1 -2.95 22.13 16.06
C MET A 1 -3.09 21.72 14.60
N SER A 2 -1.96 21.72 13.89
CA SER A 2 -1.60 21.16 12.58
C SER A 2 -2.70 20.93 11.52
N VAL A 3 -2.71 21.82 10.52
CA VAL A 3 -3.32 21.64 9.20
C VAL A 3 -2.29 20.95 8.27
N GLY A 4 -2.71 19.91 7.54
CA GLY A 4 -1.92 19.24 6.48
C GLY A 4 -2.14 17.73 6.48
N THR A 5 -3.01 17.17 5.64
CA THR A 5 -2.71 16.84 4.24
C THR A 5 -4.04 16.52 3.54
N ALA A 6 -4.54 17.41 2.68
CA ALA A 6 -4.31 17.41 1.24
C ALA A 6 -5.04 16.27 0.50
N PHE A 7 -6.23 16.64 0.01
CA PHE A 7 -6.92 16.13 -1.17
C PHE A 7 -6.01 15.36 -2.14
N ALA A 8 -6.22 14.05 -2.27
CA ALA A 8 -5.52 13.25 -3.27
C ALA A 8 -6.42 12.15 -3.89
N GLY A 9 -7.74 12.40 -3.92
CA GLY A 9 -8.77 11.39 -4.25
C GLY A 9 -9.59 11.68 -5.51
N MET A 10 -9.13 12.53 -6.43
CA MET A 10 -9.90 12.83 -7.66
C MET A 10 -9.18 12.35 -8.91
N ARG A 11 -9.01 11.02 -9.04
CA ARG A 11 -8.92 10.33 -10.32
C ARG A 11 -9.69 9.04 -10.13
N ARG A 12 -10.77 8.87 -10.90
CA ARG A 12 -11.71 7.73 -10.87
C ARG A 12 -10.94 6.41 -10.63
N ALA A 13 -10.86 6.01 -9.37
CA ALA A 13 -10.42 4.67 -9.04
C ALA A 13 -11.60 3.79 -9.44
N VAL A 14 -11.46 3.03 -10.52
CA VAL A 14 -12.13 1.74 -10.59
C VAL A 14 -11.85 1.07 -9.25
N ASP A 15 -12.91 0.78 -8.49
CA ASP A 15 -12.86 0.46 -7.06
C ASP A 15 -12.28 -0.95 -6.87
N VAL A 16 -10.99 -1.11 -7.19
CA VAL A 16 -10.26 -2.35 -6.97
C VAL A 16 -10.04 -2.45 -5.47
N MET A 17 -10.90 -3.19 -4.80
CA MET A 17 -10.78 -3.47 -3.38
C MET A 17 -9.77 -4.60 -3.14
N PHE A 18 -8.77 -4.30 -2.31
CA PHE A 18 -7.79 -5.27 -1.87
C PHE A 18 -8.17 -5.78 -0.48
N LYS A 19 -8.44 -7.08 -0.37
CA LYS A 19 -8.67 -7.72 0.92
C LYS A 19 -7.35 -7.86 1.67
N ALA A 20 -7.27 -7.24 2.84
CA ALA A 20 -6.13 -7.33 3.74
C ALA A 20 -6.59 -7.79 5.12
N ALA A 21 -5.75 -8.61 5.75
CA ALA A 21 -5.88 -8.97 7.16
C ALA A 21 -4.71 -8.38 7.94
N CYS A 22 -5.02 -7.71 9.04
CA CYS A 22 -4.01 -7.23 9.97
C CYS A 22 -3.48 -8.41 10.81
N PRO A 23 -2.16 -8.65 10.86
CA PRO A 23 -1.59 -9.71 11.70
C PRO A 23 -1.72 -9.42 13.20
N ASP A 24 -1.85 -8.14 13.60
CA ASP A 24 -1.95 -7.73 15.01
C ASP A 24 -3.35 -7.99 15.59
N CYS A 25 -4.40 -7.43 14.97
CA CYS A 25 -5.78 -7.57 15.46
C CYS A 25 -6.57 -8.68 14.76
N ARG A 26 -6.03 -9.30 13.70
CA ARG A 26 -6.68 -10.32 12.86
C ARG A 26 -7.99 -9.87 12.18
N ALA A 27 -8.32 -8.59 12.23
CA ALA A 27 -9.44 -8.03 11.49
C ALA A 27 -9.17 -8.10 9.98
N GLY A 28 -10.16 -8.56 9.22
CA GLY A 28 -10.17 -8.54 7.76
C GLY A 28 -10.93 -7.32 7.27
N PHE A 29 -10.32 -6.55 6.38
CA PHE A 29 -10.91 -5.34 5.82
C PHE A 29 -10.53 -5.17 4.36
N GLU A 30 -11.31 -4.35 3.67
CA GLU A 30 -11.10 -4.02 2.27
C GLU A 30 -10.41 -2.67 2.18
N LEU A 31 -9.26 -2.64 1.51
CA LEU A 31 -8.46 -1.44 1.31
C LEU A 31 -8.59 -0.98 -0.14
N THR A 32 -8.77 0.33 -0.29
CA THR A 32 -8.66 0.96 -1.60
C THR A 32 -7.19 1.04 -2.04
N PRO A 33 -6.90 1.18 -3.34
CA PRO A 33 -5.53 1.31 -3.84
C PRO A 33 -4.79 2.52 -3.24
N GLY A 34 -5.54 3.56 -2.83
CA GLY A 34 -4.99 4.75 -2.19
C GLY A 34 -4.56 4.57 -0.73
N ALA A 35 -5.06 3.52 -0.06
CA ALA A 35 -4.69 3.19 1.32
C ALA A 35 -3.43 2.30 1.40
N LEU A 36 -3.06 1.66 0.29
CA LEU A 36 -1.85 0.86 0.14
C LEU A 36 -0.70 1.71 -0.39
N ARG A 37 0.51 1.44 0.10
CA ARG A 37 1.74 2.04 -0.40
C ARG A 37 2.67 0.93 -0.85
N LEU A 38 3.04 0.94 -2.12
CA LEU A 38 3.99 -0.03 -2.66
C LEU A 38 5.35 0.64 -2.84
N ALA A 39 6.35 0.21 -2.09
CA ALA A 39 7.73 0.62 -2.25
C ALA A 39 8.47 -0.42 -3.11
N ILE A 40 8.92 -0.02 -4.30
CA ILE A 40 9.65 -0.89 -5.24
C ILE A 40 11.14 -0.55 -5.15
N GLY A 41 11.95 -1.52 -4.75
CA GLY A 41 13.41 -1.39 -4.73
C GLY A 41 14.06 -1.94 -6.00
N ALA A 42 15.39 -2.05 -6.00
CA ALA A 42 16.17 -2.58 -7.12
C ALA A 42 15.90 -4.08 -7.40
N SER A 43 15.41 -4.83 -6.41
CA SER A 43 15.07 -6.24 -6.51
C SER A 43 13.74 -6.56 -5.81
N SER A 44 13.11 -7.69 -6.13
CA SER A 44 11.88 -8.17 -5.47
C SER A 44 12.04 -8.34 -3.94
N ARG A 45 13.26 -8.66 -3.47
CA ARG A 45 13.59 -8.72 -2.03
C ARG A 45 13.57 -7.36 -1.33
N THR A 46 13.80 -6.28 -2.08
CA THR A 46 13.77 -4.89 -1.59
C THR A 46 12.43 -4.20 -1.84
N THR A 47 11.43 -4.95 -2.30
CA THR A 47 10.09 -4.44 -2.63
C THR A 47 9.11 -4.83 -1.53
N PHE A 48 8.43 -3.84 -0.97
CA PHE A 48 7.54 -4.01 0.17
C PHE A 48 6.26 -3.20 -0.04
N TYR A 49 5.13 -3.76 0.35
CA TYR A 49 3.91 -2.98 0.51
C TYR A 49 3.64 -2.74 1.99
N SER A 50 3.14 -1.54 2.29
CA SER A 50 2.70 -1.17 3.62
C SER A 50 1.28 -0.62 3.59
N PHE A 51 0.55 -0.91 4.64
CA PHE A 51 -0.77 -0.37 4.88
C PHE A 51 -0.98 -0.15 6.38
N THR A 52 -1.84 0.80 6.70
CA THR A 52 -2.26 1.06 8.08
C THR A 52 -3.59 0.37 8.32
N CYS A 53 -3.67 -0.43 9.39
CA CYS A 53 -4.93 -1.03 9.79
C CYS A 53 -5.87 0.06 10.35
N PRO A 54 -7.10 0.22 9.83
CA PRO A 54 -8.04 1.21 10.35
C PRO A 54 -8.61 0.82 11.72
N GLU A 55 -8.60 -0.47 12.06
CA GLU A 55 -9.14 -0.99 13.33
C GLU A 55 -8.20 -0.73 14.50
N CYS A 56 -6.90 -1.01 14.34
CA CYS A 56 -5.91 -0.90 15.43
C CYS A 56 -4.84 0.18 15.19
N GLY A 57 -4.81 0.82 14.03
CA GLY A 57 -3.78 1.81 13.67
C GLY A 57 -2.40 1.22 13.38
N SER A 58 -2.22 -0.11 13.43
CA SER A 58 -0.92 -0.75 13.22
C SER A 58 -0.45 -0.60 11.77
N ALA A 59 0.82 -0.25 11.59
CA ALA A 59 1.47 -0.16 10.29
C ALA A 59 2.06 -1.51 9.89
N VAL A 60 1.34 -2.24 9.05
CA VAL A 60 1.70 -3.58 8.59
C VAL A 60 2.60 -3.46 7.36
N ARG A 61 3.74 -4.17 7.37
CA ARG A 61 4.66 -4.25 6.25
C ARG A 61 4.77 -5.70 5.77
N LYS A 62 4.59 -5.91 4.46
CA LYS A 62 4.68 -7.23 3.84
C LYS A 62 5.56 -7.17 2.58
N PRO A 63 6.38 -8.19 2.31
CA PRO A 63 7.18 -8.25 1.10
C PRO A 63 6.26 -8.39 -0.13
N ALA A 64 6.55 -7.62 -1.18
CA ALA A 64 5.85 -7.68 -2.45
C ALA A 64 6.71 -8.46 -3.46
N GLY A 65 6.33 -9.70 -3.74
CA GLY A 65 6.87 -10.46 -4.88
C GLY A 65 6.39 -9.87 -6.21
N GLU A 66 6.99 -10.29 -7.33
CA GLU A 66 6.70 -9.77 -8.67
C GLU A 66 5.21 -9.78 -9.01
N ARG A 67 4.52 -10.89 -8.74
CA ARG A 67 3.07 -11.01 -8.98
C ARG A 67 2.23 -10.03 -8.16
N ILE A 68 2.64 -9.73 -6.93
CA ILE A 68 1.95 -8.75 -6.07
C ILE A 68 2.20 -7.34 -6.58
N VAL A 69 3.42 -7.05 -7.04
CA VAL A 69 3.77 -5.76 -7.65
C VAL A 69 2.91 -5.50 -8.87
N GLU A 70 2.78 -6.47 -9.77
CA GLU A 70 1.95 -6.35 -10.98
C GLU A 70 0.48 -6.07 -10.64
N LEU A 71 -0.09 -6.82 -9.69
CA LEU A 71 -1.49 -6.65 -9.27
C LEU A 71 -1.73 -5.28 -8.63
N LEU A 72 -0.86 -4.85 -7.73
CA LEU A 72 -0.99 -3.55 -7.06
C LEU A 72 -0.76 -2.39 -8.04
N THR A 73 0.23 -2.51 -8.93
CA THR A 73 0.52 -1.48 -9.95
C THR A 73 -0.62 -1.40 -10.97
N GLY A 74 -1.16 -2.53 -11.42
CA GLY A 74 -2.32 -2.60 -12.30
C GLY A 74 -3.60 -2.07 -11.65
N GLY A 75 -3.75 -2.23 -10.34
CA GLY A 75 -4.86 -1.68 -9.54
C GLY A 75 -4.73 -0.19 -9.19
N GLY A 76 -3.68 0.50 -9.65
CA GLY A 76 -3.50 1.93 -9.42
C GLY A 76 -2.96 2.31 -8.04
N VAL A 77 -2.32 1.38 -7.32
CA VAL A 77 -1.65 1.65 -6.05
C VAL A 77 -0.48 2.61 -6.29
N ARG A 78 -0.28 3.56 -5.38
CA ARG A 78 0.85 4.49 -5.47
C ARG A 78 2.16 3.74 -5.28
N THR A 79 2.96 3.74 -6.33
CA THR A 79 4.30 3.16 -6.33
C THR A 79 5.32 4.23 -5.95
N LEU A 80 6.07 3.95 -4.90
CA LEU A 80 7.25 4.69 -4.50
C LEU A 80 8.47 3.89 -4.98
N ARG A 81 9.22 4.41 -5.96
CA ARG A 81 10.50 3.80 -6.31
C ARG A 81 11.55 4.24 -5.30
N LEU A 82 12.13 3.28 -4.60
CA LEU A 82 13.29 3.49 -3.75
C LEU A 82 14.52 3.46 -4.65
N HIS A 83 15.09 4.63 -4.95
CA HIS A 83 16.45 4.68 -5.47
C HIS A 83 17.40 4.35 -4.32
N SER A 84 17.92 3.12 -4.31
CA SER A 84 19.07 2.77 -3.49
C SER A 84 20.26 3.54 -4.04
N THR A 85 20.56 4.68 -3.43
CA THR A 85 21.83 5.37 -3.66
C THR A 85 22.83 4.60 -2.82
N LEU A 86 23.57 3.69 -3.46
CA LEU A 86 24.70 2.99 -2.85
C LEU A 86 25.80 3.99 -2.49
#